data_AF-A0A0K8V6E8-F1
#
_entry.id   AF-A0A0K8V6E8-F1
#
_cell.length_a   1.000
_cell.length_b   1.000
_cell.length_c   1.000
_cell.angle_alpha   90.00
_cell.angle_beta   90.00
_cell.angle_gamma   90.00
#
_symmetry.space_group_name_H-M   'P 1'
#
loop_
_entity.id
_entity.type
_entity.pdbx_description
1 polymer ?
#
loop_
_entity_poly.entity_id
_entity_poly.type
_entity_poly.pdbx_seq_one_letter_code
_entity_poly.pdbx_strand_id
1 'polypeptide(L)'
;MKKFTFKGVLDGFRQSVQPQVFRQEQEIPEHLKAEHFSLKRTFRHGFPYSPTAFAFDPVQRLLVIGDKSGFIRILGRPGVDAHAKHEGESDCAVIFVEFLINEGAFVTVTA
;
A
#
# COMPACT_ATOMS: atom_id res chain seq x y z
N MET A 1 49.30 2.34 -51.76
CA MET A 1 48.17 2.06 -50.84
C MET A 1 48.02 0.56 -50.72
N LYS A 2 48.23 -0.01 -49.51
CA LYS A 2 48.26 -1.47 -49.29
C LYS A 2 46.84 -2.03 -49.41
N LYS A 3 46.64 -3.00 -50.32
CA LYS A 3 45.40 -3.76 -50.48
C LYS A 3 45.27 -4.72 -49.29
N PHE A 4 44.27 -4.50 -48.45
CA PHE A 4 43.90 -5.44 -47.39
C PHE A 4 42.87 -6.43 -47.95
N THR A 5 43.24 -7.70 -48.01
CA THR A 5 42.38 -8.79 -48.47
C THR A 5 41.59 -9.36 -47.29
N PHE A 6 40.28 -9.15 -47.28
CA PHE A 6 39.32 -9.60 -46.25
C PHE A 6 39.02 -11.12 -46.31
N LYS A 7 40.02 -12.00 -46.51
CA LYS A 7 39.79 -13.44 -46.72
C LYS A 7 39.78 -14.30 -45.45
N GLY A 8 39.35 -13.75 -44.31
CA GLY A 8 39.37 -14.53 -43.06
C GLY A 8 38.53 -14.01 -41.89
N VAL A 9 37.75 -12.94 -42.07
CA VAL A 9 37.05 -12.30 -40.93
C VAL A 9 35.64 -12.84 -40.71
N LEU A 10 35.14 -13.71 -41.58
CA LEU A 10 33.77 -14.23 -41.55
C LEU A 10 33.66 -15.76 -41.34
N ASP A 11 34.79 -16.47 -41.28
CA ASP A 11 34.78 -17.94 -41.16
C ASP A 11 34.37 -18.44 -39.76
N GLY A 12 34.27 -17.53 -38.78
CA GLY A 12 33.78 -17.82 -37.43
C GLY A 12 32.26 -17.86 -37.28
N PHE A 13 31.49 -17.36 -38.26
CA PHE A 13 30.02 -17.28 -38.15
C PHE A 13 29.28 -18.59 -38.48
N ARG A 14 30.01 -19.63 -38.90
CA ARG A 14 29.45 -20.96 -39.22
C ARG A 14 29.74 -22.02 -38.17
N GLN A 15 30.16 -21.63 -36.95
CA GLN A 15 30.11 -22.56 -35.81
C GLN A 15 28.65 -22.81 -35.46
N SER A 16 28.13 -23.87 -36.08
CA SER A 16 27.01 -24.71 -35.65
C SER A 16 26.01 -24.00 -34.74
N VAL A 17 24.89 -23.58 -35.32
CA VAL A 17 23.62 -23.67 -34.60
C VAL A 17 23.44 -25.16 -34.30
N GLN A 18 24.05 -25.63 -33.19
CA GLN A 18 23.61 -26.86 -32.56
C GLN A 18 22.09 -26.68 -32.41
N PRO A 19 21.25 -27.67 -32.78
CA PRO A 19 19.85 -27.59 -32.41
C PRO A 19 19.89 -27.27 -30.92
N GLN A 20 19.34 -26.12 -30.52
CA GLN A 20 19.08 -25.89 -29.11
C GLN A 20 18.27 -27.11 -28.73
N VAL A 21 18.94 -28.06 -28.07
CA VAL A 21 18.28 -29.08 -27.27
C VAL A 21 17.29 -28.24 -26.53
N PHE A 22 15.99 -28.43 -26.84
CA PHE A 22 14.91 -27.79 -26.11
C PHE A 22 15.38 -27.86 -24.67
N ARG A 23 15.82 -26.73 -24.11
CA ARG A 23 16.10 -26.69 -22.68
C ARG A 23 14.72 -27.02 -22.17
N GLN A 24 14.52 -28.27 -21.76
CA GLN A 24 13.36 -28.64 -20.98
C GLN A 24 13.40 -27.62 -19.88
N GLU A 25 12.50 -26.65 -20.00
CA GLU A 25 12.39 -25.57 -19.06
C GLU A 25 12.20 -26.31 -17.75
N GLN A 26 13.24 -26.25 -16.91
CA GLN A 26 13.38 -27.15 -15.79
C GLN A 26 12.13 -26.90 -14.95
N GLU A 27 11.22 -27.88 -14.88
CA GLU A 27 9.96 -27.71 -14.17
C GLU A 27 10.32 -27.32 -12.74
N ILE A 28 10.06 -26.06 -12.40
CA ILE A 28 10.36 -25.52 -11.09
C ILE A 28 9.34 -26.18 -10.16
N PRO A 29 9.76 -27.02 -9.20
CA PRO A 29 8.82 -27.64 -8.28
C PRO A 29 8.20 -26.55 -7.40
N GLU A 30 6.90 -26.32 -7.58
CA GLU A 30 6.15 -25.36 -6.78
C GLU A 30 5.85 -25.93 -5.39
N HIS A 31 6.57 -25.45 -4.38
CA HIS A 31 6.35 -25.80 -2.97
C HIS A 31 5.47 -24.79 -2.22
N LEU A 32 5.12 -23.68 -2.89
CA LEU A 32 4.28 -22.64 -2.31
C LEU A 32 2.81 -23.10 -2.34
N LYS A 33 2.16 -23.09 -1.18
CA LYS A 33 0.76 -23.45 -1.02
C LYS A 33 -0.03 -22.23 -0.57
N ALA A 34 -1.33 -22.22 -0.82
CA ALA A 34 -2.22 -21.16 -0.36
C ALA A 34 -2.09 -20.90 1.16
N GLU A 35 -1.86 -21.94 1.96
CA GLU A 35 -1.66 -21.85 3.42
C GLU A 35 -0.40 -21.06 3.84
N HIS A 36 0.56 -20.86 2.94
CA HIS A 36 1.74 -20.02 3.20
C HIS A 36 1.44 -18.52 3.07
N PHE A 37 0.27 -18.17 2.52
CA PHE A 37 -0.09 -16.79 2.25
C PHE A 37 -1.30 -16.38 3.06
N SER A 38 -1.22 -15.17 3.62
CA SER A 38 -2.36 -14.53 4.26
C SER A 38 -2.42 -13.08 3.80
N LEU A 39 -3.51 -12.72 3.13
CA LEU A 39 -3.77 -11.33 2.77
C LEU A 39 -4.30 -10.61 4.01
N LYS A 40 -3.57 -9.58 4.46
CA LYS A 40 -4.01 -8.71 5.56
C LYS A 40 -3.89 -7.25 5.15
N ARG A 41 -4.93 -6.47 5.45
CA ARG A 41 -4.82 -5.01 5.43
C ARG A 41 -4.02 -4.58 6.64
N THR A 42 -2.99 -3.77 6.44
CA THR A 42 -2.05 -3.39 7.51
C THR A 42 -2.32 -1.95 7.96
N PHE A 43 -1.82 -0.97 7.21
CA PHE A 43 -1.89 0.44 7.55
C PHE A 43 -2.54 1.25 6.44
N ARG A 44 -3.16 2.37 6.83
CA ARG A 44 -3.68 3.36 5.89
C ARG A 44 -2.72 4.54 5.86
N HIS A 45 -2.13 4.79 4.69
CA HIS A 45 -1.23 5.92 4.50
C HIS A 45 -1.94 7.12 3.89
N GLY A 46 -1.34 8.30 3.99
CA GLY A 46 -1.86 9.54 3.42
C GLY A 46 -2.90 10.22 4.31
N PHE A 47 -3.65 11.17 3.73
CA PHE A 47 -4.65 11.98 4.42
C PHE A 47 -6.07 11.48 4.14
N PRO A 48 -7.03 11.57 5.08
CA PRO A 48 -8.42 11.17 4.85
C PRO A 48 -9.03 11.87 3.63
N TYR A 49 -9.84 11.15 2.85
CA TYR A 49 -10.53 11.71 1.70
C TYR A 49 -11.82 12.40 2.15
N SER A 50 -12.10 13.61 1.65
CA SER A 50 -13.27 14.41 2.00
C SER A 50 -13.49 14.59 3.52
N PRO A 51 -12.49 15.16 4.24
CA PRO A 51 -12.64 15.44 5.67
C PRO A 51 -13.77 16.46 5.89
N THR A 52 -14.50 16.30 6.98
CA THR A 52 -15.66 17.14 7.32
C THR A 52 -15.56 17.76 8.70
N ALA A 53 -14.85 17.12 9.64
CA ALA A 53 -14.62 17.65 10.99
C ALA A 53 -13.24 17.24 11.54
N PHE A 54 -12.68 18.03 12.46
CA PHE A 54 -11.48 17.65 13.20
C PHE A 54 -11.46 18.27 14.60
N ALA A 55 -10.74 17.63 15.53
CA ALA A 55 -10.48 18.17 16.86
C ALA A 55 -9.09 17.75 17.33
N PHE A 56 -8.55 18.47 18.31
CA PHE A 56 -7.24 18.20 18.88
C PHE A 56 -7.26 18.28 20.41
N ASP A 57 -6.73 17.26 21.08
CA ASP A 57 -6.44 17.31 22.51
C ASP A 57 -4.99 17.82 22.71
N PRO A 58 -4.78 19.02 23.26
CA PRO A 58 -3.45 19.59 23.45
C PRO A 58 -2.61 18.89 24.52
N VAL A 59 -3.24 18.21 25.49
CA VAL A 59 -2.54 17.53 26.58
C VAL A 59 -2.01 16.18 26.10
N GLN A 60 -2.88 15.39 25.47
CA GLN A 60 -2.53 14.06 24.97
C GLN A 60 -1.88 14.09 23.59
N ARG A 61 -1.97 15.24 22.90
CA ARG A 61 -1.46 15.46 21.53
C ARG A 61 -2.07 14.50 20.53
N LEU A 62 -3.38 14.33 20.61
CA LEU A 62 -4.18 13.48 19.73
C LEU A 62 -5.00 14.36 18.80
N LEU A 63 -4.97 14.04 17.51
CA LEU A 63 -5.77 14.63 16.46
C LEU A 63 -6.82 13.62 16.01
N VAL A 64 -8.07 14.03 15.94
CA VAL A 64 -9.15 13.25 15.34
C VAL A 64 -9.62 13.95 14.08
N ILE A 65 -9.81 13.19 13.00
CA ILE A 65 -10.37 13.66 11.73
C ILE A 65 -11.55 12.77 11.36
N GLY A 66 -12.72 13.38 11.16
CA GLY A 66 -13.92 12.73 10.62
C GLY A 66 -14.10 13.03 9.13
N ASP A 67 -14.69 12.11 8.37
CA ASP A 67 -14.99 12.28 6.96
C ASP A 67 -16.48 12.14 6.59
N LYS A 68 -16.79 12.44 5.34
CA LYS A 68 -18.16 12.41 4.79
C LYS A 68 -18.80 11.01 4.79
N SER A 69 -18.00 9.95 4.84
CA SER A 69 -18.48 8.56 4.87
C SER A 69 -18.61 8.01 6.28
N GLY A 70 -18.40 8.83 7.31
CA GLY A 70 -18.51 8.42 8.71
C GLY A 70 -17.27 7.71 9.25
N PHE A 71 -16.14 7.76 8.54
CA PHE A 71 -14.87 7.30 9.11
C PHE A 71 -14.30 8.35 10.05
N ILE A 72 -13.71 7.87 11.13
CA ILE A 72 -12.92 8.63 12.08
C ILE A 72 -11.49 8.09 12.02
N ARG A 73 -10.51 8.99 11.93
CA ARG A 73 -9.09 8.67 12.07
C ARG A 73 -8.50 9.41 13.27
N ILE A 74 -7.85 8.66 14.15
CA ILE A 74 -7.16 9.16 15.34
C ILE A 74 -5.66 9.09 15.07
N LEU A 75 -4.96 10.21 15.22
CA LEU A 75 -3.55 10.38 14.94
C LEU A 75 -2.85 10.94 16.18
N GLY A 76 -1.64 10.46 16.46
CA GLY A 76 -0.83 10.98 17.56
C GLY A 76 0.66 10.93 17.24
N ARG A 77 1.46 10.58 18.25
CA ARG A 77 2.90 10.31 18.09
C ARG A 77 3.14 9.14 17.12
N PRO A 78 4.37 8.97 16.58
CA PRO A 78 4.69 7.83 15.72
C PRO A 78 4.22 6.50 16.31
N GLY A 79 3.47 5.73 15.51
CA GLY A 79 2.84 4.47 15.95
C GLY A 79 1.42 4.60 16.49
N VAL A 80 0.92 5.82 16.73
CA VAL A 80 -0.46 6.08 17.14
C VAL A 80 -1.28 6.49 15.91
N ASP A 81 -1.90 5.49 15.28
CA ASP A 81 -2.84 5.66 14.17
C ASP A 81 -3.95 4.62 14.32
N ALA A 82 -5.16 5.09 14.54
CA ALA A 82 -6.34 4.24 14.68
C ALA A 82 -7.47 4.76 13.79
N HIS A 83 -8.35 3.86 13.37
CA HIS A 83 -9.50 4.20 12.56
C HIS A 83 -10.75 3.50 13.06
N ALA A 84 -11.88 4.19 12.97
CA ALA A 84 -13.20 3.66 13.24
C ALA A 84 -14.16 4.12 12.15
N LYS A 85 -15.31 3.47 12.02
CA LYS A 85 -16.42 3.93 11.20
C LYS A 85 -17.67 3.92 12.06
N HIS A 86 -18.49 4.95 11.97
CA HIS A 86 -19.83 4.91 12.55
C HIS A 86 -20.65 3.77 11.92
N GLU A 87 -21.37 3.03 12.76
CA GLU A 87 -22.29 1.99 12.32
C GLU A 87 -23.59 2.62 11.78
N GLY A 88 -24.18 2.00 10.76
CA GLY A 88 -25.42 2.47 10.15
C GLY A 88 -25.64 1.88 8.75
N GLU A 89 -26.88 1.94 8.25
CA GLU A 89 -27.24 1.44 6.92
C GLU A 89 -26.70 2.33 5.78
N SER A 90 -26.33 3.58 6.07
CA SER A 90 -25.85 4.55 5.09
C SER A 90 -24.64 5.31 5.62
N ASP A 91 -23.84 5.82 4.68
CA ASP A 91 -22.73 6.72 5.00
C ASP A 91 -23.27 8.00 5.66
N CYS A 92 -22.84 8.26 6.89
CA CYS A 92 -23.23 9.44 7.66
C CYS A 92 -22.01 10.34 7.89
N ALA A 93 -22.08 11.59 7.41
CA ALA A 93 -20.95 12.50 7.51
C ALA A 93 -20.69 12.89 8.98
N VAL A 94 -19.43 12.84 9.43
CA VAL A 94 -19.06 13.39 10.74
C VAL A 94 -19.07 14.91 10.64
N ILE A 95 -20.06 15.56 11.26
CA ILE A 95 -20.25 17.03 11.16
C ILE A 95 -19.61 17.79 12.32
N PHE A 96 -19.35 17.11 13.44
CA PHE A 96 -18.70 17.70 14.60
C PHE A 96 -17.88 16.66 15.35
N VAL A 97 -16.78 17.10 15.95
CA VAL A 97 -15.98 16.31 16.88
C VAL A 97 -15.40 17.21 17.96
N GLU A 98 -15.41 16.74 19.21
CA GLU A 98 -14.84 17.46 20.35
C GLU A 98 -14.21 16.48 21.34
N PHE A 99 -13.01 16.82 21.81
CA PHE A 99 -12.31 16.05 22.84
C PHE A 99 -12.82 16.41 24.23
N LEU A 100 -13.01 15.39 25.07
CA LEU A 100 -12.99 15.56 26.51
C LEU A 100 -11.51 15.66 26.90
N ILE A 101 -11.02 16.90 27.02
CA ILE A 101 -9.60 17.20 27.14
C ILE A 101 -8.97 16.39 28.27
N ASN A 102 -7.89 15.67 27.95
CA ASN A 102 -7.11 14.83 28.85
C ASN A 102 -7.84 13.59 29.42
N GLU A 103 -9.07 13.31 28.99
CA GLU A 103 -9.84 12.12 29.43
C GLU A 103 -9.59 10.89 28.53
N GLY A 104 -8.92 11.05 27.39
CA GLY A 104 -8.74 9.95 26.43
C GLY A 104 -10.02 9.61 25.67
N ALA A 105 -10.98 10.53 25.64
CA ALA A 105 -12.27 10.36 25.00
C ALA A 105 -12.63 11.59 24.16
N PHE A 106 -13.44 11.37 23.14
CA PHE A 106 -14.02 12.41 22.31
C PHE A 106 -15.44 12.04 21.93
N VAL A 107 -16.23 13.05 21.56
CA VAL A 107 -17.61 12.91 21.11
C VAL A 107 -17.69 13.36 19.67
N THR A 108 -18.43 12.64 18.85
CA THR A 108 -18.70 12.97 17.46
C THR A 108 -20.19 13.08 17.21
N VAL A 109 -20.59 14.00 16.34
CA VAL A 109 -21.97 14.13 15.85
C VAL A 109 -21.97 13.82 14.35
N THR A 110 -22.91 12.99 13.91
CA THR A 110 -23.11 12.62 12.50
C THR A 110 -24.39 13.23 11.95
N ALA A 111 -24.41 13.49 10.63
CA ALA A 111 -25.59 13.94 9.88
C ALA A 111 -26.64 12.83 9.69
#